data_AF-A0A1V5MRB6-F1
#
_entry.id   AF-A0A1V5MRB6-F1
#
_cell.length_a   1.000
_cell.length_b   1.000
_cell.length_c   1.000
_cell.angle_alpha   90.00
_cell.angle_beta   90.00
_cell.angle_gamma   90.00
#
_symmetry.space_group_name_H-M   'P 1'
#
loop_
_entity.id
_entity.type
_entity.pdbx_description
1 polymer ?
#
loop_
_entity_poly.entity_id
_entity_poly.type
_entity_poly.pdbx_seq_one_letter_code
_entity_poly.pdbx_strand_id
1 'polypeptide(L)'
;MEEPIFESQTKTKLGSKDMSPDGPSIRQFIGDFIKKELDNYLHKHSETASILLQKILESEKERKAISGIKKIARERAKKASLHNKKLRDCRVHYNTSDPRAEESTLFITEGDSASGSITKSRDVNTQAVFSLKGKPLNTYGLTKKIVYENEEFNLLQSVAFFYQFVKQVYRCTYAAVYKNTGITFNYR
;
A
#
# COMPACT_ATOMS: atom_id res chain seq x y z
N MET A 1 17.62 16.30 -32.97
CA MET A 1 18.50 15.45 -32.16
C MET A 1 19.51 14.85 -33.08
N GLU A 2 20.72 15.40 -33.10
CA GLU A 2 21.77 14.91 -34.00
C GLU A 2 22.47 13.66 -33.42
N GLU A 3 22.63 13.53 -32.09
CA GLU A 3 23.21 12.30 -31.50
C GLU A 3 22.62 11.92 -30.11
N PRO A 4 21.99 10.74 -29.98
CA PRO A 4 21.47 10.25 -28.70
C PRO A 4 22.51 9.53 -27.83
N ILE A 5 22.68 10.05 -26.61
CA ILE A 5 23.49 9.47 -25.53
C ILE A 5 22.55 8.76 -24.56
N PHE A 6 22.89 7.53 -24.18
CA PHE A 6 22.13 6.71 -23.22
C PHE A 6 22.95 6.47 -21.95
N GLU A 7 22.27 6.35 -20.81
CA GLU A 7 22.92 6.13 -19.51
C GLU A 7 23.51 4.72 -19.36
N SER A 8 23.02 3.76 -20.15
CA SER A 8 23.42 2.36 -20.07
C SER A 8 23.59 1.74 -21.45
N GLN A 9 24.38 0.68 -21.51
CA GLN A 9 24.51 -0.17 -22.70
C GLN A 9 23.16 -0.75 -23.15
N THR A 10 22.22 -0.96 -22.20
CA THR A 10 20.87 -1.45 -22.50
C THR A 10 19.97 -0.38 -23.16
N LYS A 11 20.43 0.87 -23.30
CA LYS A 11 19.73 1.98 -23.96
C LYS A 11 18.29 2.21 -23.47
N THR A 12 18.00 1.87 -22.22
CA THR A 12 16.65 1.98 -21.63
C THR A 12 16.31 3.40 -21.19
N LYS A 13 17.33 4.21 -20.91
CA LYS A 13 17.17 5.59 -20.43
C LYS A 13 18.03 6.54 -21.24
N LEU A 14 17.37 7.53 -21.83
CA LEU A 14 18.02 8.59 -22.58
C LEU A 14 18.75 9.54 -21.62
N GLY A 15 20.06 9.71 -21.82
CA GLY A 15 20.92 10.62 -21.07
C GLY A 15 21.12 11.98 -21.75
N SER A 16 20.78 12.10 -23.04
CA SER A 16 20.82 13.38 -23.74
C SER A 16 19.88 14.40 -23.10
N LYS A 17 20.43 15.58 -22.79
CA LYS A 17 19.68 16.67 -22.14
C LYS A 17 19.13 17.67 -23.16
N ASP A 18 19.85 17.91 -24.25
CA ASP A 18 19.59 18.99 -25.19
C ASP A 18 19.31 18.49 -26.61
N MET A 19 18.42 19.18 -27.33
CA MET A 19 17.97 18.78 -28.68
C MET A 19 18.95 19.18 -29.80
N SER A 20 19.75 20.22 -29.53
CA SER A 20 20.78 20.86 -30.36
C SER A 20 21.80 21.53 -29.41
N PRO A 21 23.06 21.80 -29.81
CA PRO A 21 24.09 22.40 -28.94
C PRO A 21 23.67 23.70 -28.22
N ASP A 22 22.81 24.51 -28.85
CA ASP A 22 22.22 25.74 -28.28
C ASP A 22 20.67 25.66 -28.19
N GLY A 23 20.12 24.45 -28.26
CA GLY A 23 18.69 24.20 -28.30
C GLY A 23 18.04 24.02 -26.93
N PRO A 24 16.70 24.04 -26.85
CA PRO A 24 15.99 23.72 -25.62
C PRO A 24 16.26 22.27 -25.20
N SER A 25 16.12 22.01 -23.89
CA SER A 25 16.22 20.64 -23.38
C SER A 25 15.20 19.74 -24.09
N ILE A 26 15.55 18.47 -24.30
CA ILE A 26 14.67 17.48 -24.95
C ILE A 26 13.33 17.39 -24.21
N ARG A 27 13.38 17.45 -22.87
CA ARG A 27 12.19 17.44 -22.02
C ARG A 27 11.29 18.66 -22.28
N GLN A 28 11.88 19.83 -22.45
CA GLN A 28 11.14 21.05 -22.73
C GLN A 28 10.55 21.01 -24.15
N PHE A 29 11.33 20.62 -25.15
CA PHE A 29 10.86 20.48 -26.54
C PHE A 29 9.67 19.52 -26.65
N ILE A 30 9.78 18.32 -26.06
CA ILE A 30 8.68 17.34 -26.05
C ILE A 30 7.48 17.89 -25.26
N GLY A 31 7.72 18.53 -24.12
CA GLY A 31 6.68 19.15 -23.31
C GLY A 31 5.88 20.19 -24.08
N ASP A 32 6.56 21.10 -24.78
CA ASP A 32 5.95 22.17 -25.57
C ASP A 32 5.22 21.63 -26.80
N PHE A 33 5.80 20.63 -27.48
CA PHE A 33 5.16 19.93 -28.59
C PHE A 33 3.85 19.26 -28.16
N ILE A 34 3.89 18.43 -27.11
CA ILE A 34 2.70 17.75 -26.59
C ILE A 34 1.67 18.76 -26.12
N LYS A 35 2.09 19.82 -25.42
CA LYS A 35 1.19 20.87 -24.94
C LYS A 35 0.43 21.50 -26.10
N LYS A 36 1.13 21.90 -27.16
CA LYS A 36 0.53 22.55 -28.33
C LYS A 36 -0.44 21.62 -29.07
N GLU A 37 -0.02 20.40 -29.39
CA GLU A 37 -0.85 19.46 -30.13
C GLU A 37 -2.06 19.00 -29.33
N LEU A 38 -1.88 18.75 -28.03
CA LEU A 38 -2.97 18.39 -27.13
C LEU A 38 -3.97 19.54 -26.97
N ASP A 39 -3.49 20.77 -26.79
CA ASP A 39 -4.35 21.95 -26.66
C ASP A 39 -5.20 22.16 -27.92
N ASN A 40 -4.56 22.08 -29.10
CA ASN A 40 -5.26 22.14 -30.38
C ASN A 40 -6.30 21.02 -30.55
N TYR A 41 -5.96 19.79 -30.15
CA TYR A 41 -6.87 18.66 -30.24
C TYR A 41 -8.09 18.83 -29.33
N LEU A 42 -7.88 19.25 -28.08
CA LEU A 42 -8.96 19.45 -27.11
C LEU A 42 -9.90 20.59 -27.53
N HIS A 43 -9.38 21.67 -28.13
CA HIS A 43 -10.21 22.75 -28.67
C HIS A 43 -11.05 22.32 -29.89
N LYS A 44 -10.53 21.42 -30.72
CA LYS A 44 -11.27 20.87 -31.87
C LYS A 44 -12.34 19.84 -31.45
N HIS A 45 -12.09 19.12 -30.36
CA HIS A 45 -12.96 18.04 -29.88
C HIS A 45 -13.49 18.33 -28.47
N SER A 46 -14.43 19.29 -28.38
CA SER A 46 -15.00 19.75 -27.11
C SER A 46 -15.66 18.64 -26.28
N GLU A 47 -16.37 17.70 -26.92
CA GLU A 47 -16.99 16.56 -26.24
C GLU A 47 -15.95 15.66 -25.55
N THR A 48 -14.86 15.33 -26.25
CA THR A 48 -13.76 14.53 -25.68
C THR A 48 -13.08 15.28 -24.53
N ALA A 49 -12.90 16.59 -24.68
CA ALA A 49 -12.33 17.44 -23.63
C ALA A 49 -13.21 17.45 -22.37
N SER A 50 -14.53 17.55 -22.51
CA SER A 50 -15.47 17.49 -21.38
C SER A 50 -15.43 16.15 -20.65
N ILE A 51 -15.43 15.02 -21.38
CA ILE A 51 -15.33 13.67 -20.78
C ILE A 51 -14.01 13.51 -20.03
N LEU A 52 -12.90 13.95 -20.62
CA LEU A 52 -11.58 13.87 -20.03
C LEU A 52 -11.47 14.74 -18.77
N LEU A 53 -12.01 15.96 -18.81
CA LEU A 53 -12.07 16.86 -17.66
C LEU A 53 -12.88 16.24 -16.51
N GLN A 54 -14.06 15.68 -16.80
CA GLN A 54 -14.90 15.02 -15.80
C GLN A 54 -14.14 13.88 -15.11
N LYS A 55 -13.47 13.02 -15.89
CA LYS A 55 -12.67 11.91 -15.36
C LYS A 55 -11.50 12.37 -14.49
N ILE A 56 -10.84 13.48 -14.87
CA ILE A 56 -9.77 14.09 -14.08
C ILE A 56 -10.33 14.60 -12.75
N LEU A 57 -11.45 15.33 -12.76
CA LEU A 57 -12.07 15.87 -11.55
C LEU A 57 -12.57 14.76 -10.61
N GLU A 58 -13.16 13.71 -11.15
CA GLU A 58 -13.54 12.50 -10.38
C GLU A 58 -12.30 11.87 -9.73
N SER A 59 -11.23 11.66 -10.50
CA SER A 59 -9.97 11.12 -10.00
C SER A 59 -9.31 12.01 -8.94
N GLU A 60 -9.39 13.33 -9.10
CA GLU A 60 -8.88 14.30 -8.13
C GLU A 60 -9.68 14.25 -6.82
N LYS A 61 -11.02 14.23 -6.91
CA LYS A 61 -11.92 14.12 -5.76
C LYS A 61 -11.65 12.82 -5.00
N GLU A 62 -11.49 11.70 -5.71
CA GLU A 62 -11.11 10.43 -5.11
C GLU A 62 -9.73 10.50 -4.42
N ARG A 63 -8.71 11.07 -5.07
CA ARG A 63 -7.37 11.24 -4.49
C ARG A 63 -7.40 12.11 -3.23
N LYS A 64 -8.14 13.22 -3.24
CA LYS A 64 -8.30 14.13 -2.09
C LYS A 64 -9.01 13.43 -0.93
N ALA A 65 -10.11 12.71 -1.22
CA ALA A 65 -10.82 11.92 -0.22
C ALA A 65 -9.89 10.87 0.41
N ILE A 66 -9.15 10.12 -0.42
CA ILE A 66 -8.19 9.10 0.06
C ILE A 66 -7.05 9.72 0.86
N SER A 67 -6.50 10.86 0.45
CA SER A 67 -5.41 11.54 1.17
C SER A 67 -5.83 11.95 2.58
N GLY A 68 -7.02 12.54 2.72
CA GLY A 68 -7.60 12.89 4.02
C GLY A 68 -7.79 11.65 4.92
N ILE A 69 -8.36 10.58 4.35
CA ILE A 69 -8.58 9.32 5.06
C ILE A 69 -7.25 8.68 5.50
N LYS A 70 -6.24 8.64 4.63
CA LYS A 70 -4.91 8.11 4.96
C LYS A 70 -4.24 8.88 6.08
N LYS A 71 -4.38 10.21 6.11
CA LYS A 71 -3.83 11.05 7.20
C LYS A 71 -4.49 10.71 8.53
N ILE A 72 -5.83 10.65 8.56
CA ILE A 72 -6.60 10.29 9.75
C ILE A 72 -6.28 8.86 10.20
N ALA A 73 -6.21 7.90 9.28
CA ALA A 73 -5.84 6.52 9.57
C ALA A 73 -4.42 6.43 10.16
N ARG A 74 -3.46 7.19 9.62
CA ARG A 74 -2.08 7.25 10.16
C ARG A 74 -2.02 7.85 11.56
N GLU A 75 -2.78 8.90 11.82
CA GLU A 75 -2.89 9.51 13.16
C GLU A 75 -3.55 8.54 14.16
N ARG A 76 -4.60 7.83 13.76
CA ARG A 76 -5.23 6.77 14.56
C ARG A 76 -4.27 5.62 14.83
N ALA A 77 -3.54 5.16 13.82
CA ALA A 77 -2.54 4.10 13.96
C ALA A 77 -1.41 4.51 14.92
N LYS A 78 -0.92 5.76 14.85
CA LYS A 78 0.06 6.28 15.82
C LYS A 78 -0.46 6.25 17.27
N LYS A 79 -1.72 6.62 17.49
CA LYS A 79 -2.35 6.55 18.82
C LYS A 79 -2.56 5.10 19.30
N ALA A 80 -2.94 4.21 18.39
CA ALA A 80 -3.20 2.80 18.68
C ALA A 80 -1.91 1.98 18.91
N SER A 81 -0.80 2.41 18.31
CA SER A 81 0.52 1.75 18.42
C SER A 81 1.05 1.65 19.85
N LEU A 82 0.60 2.51 20.77
CA LEU A 82 1.06 2.51 22.16
C LEU A 82 0.39 1.43 23.02
N HIS A 83 -0.78 0.90 22.64
CA HIS A 83 -1.44 -0.16 23.41
C HIS A 83 -2.44 -0.97 22.55
N ASN A 84 -1.95 -1.79 21.63
CA ASN A 84 -2.81 -2.68 20.85
C ASN A 84 -3.31 -3.85 21.73
N LYS A 85 -4.51 -3.72 22.29
CA LYS A 85 -5.12 -4.72 23.20
C LYS A 85 -5.32 -6.10 22.54
N LYS A 86 -5.38 -6.16 21.21
CA LYS A 86 -5.58 -7.39 20.43
C LYS A 86 -4.28 -8.10 20.06
N LEU A 87 -3.14 -7.43 20.24
CA LEU A 87 -1.83 -8.01 20.00
C LEU A 87 -1.26 -8.59 21.29
N ARG A 88 -0.90 -9.87 21.23
CA ARG A 88 0.02 -10.51 22.16
C ARG A 88 1.38 -10.54 21.48
N ASP A 89 2.19 -9.54 21.77
CA ASP A 89 3.48 -9.33 21.11
C ASP A 89 4.48 -10.44 21.46
N CYS A 90 5.53 -10.58 20.64
CA CYS A 90 6.71 -11.38 20.99
C CYS A 90 7.88 -10.47 21.35
N ARG A 91 9.02 -11.03 21.79
CA ARG A 91 10.16 -10.22 22.26
C ARG A 91 11.09 -9.80 21.13
N VAL A 92 11.20 -10.65 20.12
CA VAL A 92 12.07 -10.47 18.96
C VAL A 92 11.18 -10.12 17.77
N HIS A 93 11.43 -8.94 17.18
CA HIS A 93 10.73 -8.47 15.99
C HIS A 93 11.65 -8.55 14.78
N TYR A 94 11.07 -8.60 13.59
CA TYR A 94 11.84 -8.72 12.35
C TYR A 94 12.81 -7.55 12.11
N ASN A 95 12.47 -6.36 12.64
CA ASN A 95 13.26 -5.15 12.45
C ASN A 95 14.38 -4.96 13.49
N THR A 96 14.68 -5.96 14.31
CA THR A 96 15.78 -5.92 15.27
C THR A 96 17.02 -6.62 14.73
N SER A 97 18.19 -6.35 15.32
CA SER A 97 19.46 -7.03 14.98
C SER A 97 19.60 -8.40 15.65
N ASP A 98 18.51 -8.97 16.17
CA ASP A 98 18.52 -10.28 16.83
C ASP A 98 18.71 -11.38 15.77
N PRO A 99 19.56 -12.39 16.01
CA PRO A 99 19.77 -13.48 15.06
C PRO A 99 18.49 -14.27 14.74
N ARG A 100 17.48 -14.22 15.60
CA ARG A 100 16.17 -14.88 15.40
C ARG A 100 15.12 -13.95 14.81
N ALA A 101 15.47 -12.74 14.39
CA ALA A 101 14.53 -11.79 13.79
C ALA A 101 13.82 -12.34 12.54
N GLU A 102 14.49 -13.17 11.75
CA GLU A 102 13.90 -13.82 10.57
C GLU A 102 12.86 -14.89 10.94
N GLU A 103 12.89 -15.41 12.18
CA GLU A 103 11.90 -16.37 12.68
C GLU A 103 10.62 -15.68 13.18
N SER A 104 10.62 -14.35 13.31
CA SER A 104 9.51 -13.58 13.85
C SER A 104 8.24 -13.80 13.01
N THR A 105 7.24 -14.43 13.62
CA THR A 105 6.01 -14.88 12.96
C THR A 105 4.79 -14.29 13.64
N LEU A 106 3.87 -13.72 12.86
CA LEU A 106 2.58 -13.25 13.37
C LEU A 106 1.47 -14.26 13.09
N PHE A 107 0.83 -14.75 14.15
CA PHE A 107 -0.38 -15.59 14.08
C PHE A 107 -1.63 -14.74 14.14
N ILE A 108 -2.54 -14.90 13.18
CA ILE A 108 -3.86 -14.25 13.20
C ILE A 108 -4.91 -15.30 13.50
N THR A 109 -5.77 -15.00 14.47
CA THR A 109 -6.84 -15.89 14.96
C THR A 109 -8.20 -15.24 14.84
N GLU A 110 -9.21 -16.05 14.52
CA GLU A 110 -10.61 -15.64 14.61
C GLU A 110 -11.11 -15.88 16.05
N GLY A 111 -11.33 -14.79 16.78
CA GLY A 111 -11.83 -14.82 18.15
C GLY A 111 -10.77 -15.02 19.24
N ASP A 112 -11.13 -14.63 20.46
CA ASP A 112 -10.24 -14.72 21.62
C ASP A 112 -10.08 -16.15 22.16
N SER A 113 -11.00 -17.06 21.83
CA SER A 113 -10.93 -18.46 22.25
C SER A 113 -9.75 -19.18 21.57
N ALA A 114 -9.60 -19.02 20.25
CA ALA A 114 -8.48 -19.57 19.50
C ALA A 114 -7.16 -18.88 19.88
N SER A 115 -7.19 -17.56 20.10
CA SER A 115 -6.02 -16.80 20.51
C SER A 115 -5.49 -17.24 21.88
N GLY A 116 -6.37 -17.55 22.84
CA GLY A 116 -6.01 -18.04 24.17
C GLY A 116 -5.26 -19.37 24.12
N SER A 117 -5.68 -20.29 23.25
CA SER A 117 -5.01 -21.58 23.07
C SER A 117 -3.60 -21.42 22.48
N ILE A 118 -3.46 -20.64 21.41
CA ILE A 118 -2.15 -20.40 20.76
C ILE A 118 -1.22 -19.60 21.68
N THR A 119 -1.75 -18.62 22.42
CA THR A 119 -0.95 -17.80 23.35
C THR A 119 -0.25 -18.65 24.40
N LYS A 120 -0.86 -19.78 24.82
CA LYS A 120 -0.28 -20.70 25.80
C LYS A 120 0.80 -21.63 25.23
N SER A 121 0.74 -21.95 23.93
CA SER A 121 1.64 -22.92 23.31
C SER A 121 2.76 -22.30 22.45
N ARG A 122 2.68 -21.00 22.15
CA ARG A 122 3.64 -20.30 21.28
C ARG A 122 5.02 -20.10 21.93
N ASP A 123 6.06 -19.96 21.10
CA ASP A 123 7.33 -19.38 21.56
C ASP A 123 7.18 -17.86 21.73
N VAL A 124 7.18 -17.39 22.97
CA VAL A 124 6.99 -15.97 23.31
C VAL A 124 8.11 -15.08 22.75
N ASN A 125 9.26 -15.66 22.37
CA ASN A 125 10.37 -14.90 21.81
C ASN A 125 10.09 -14.48 20.37
N THR A 126 9.59 -15.37 19.51
CA THR A 126 9.52 -15.13 18.06
C THR A 126 8.10 -15.13 17.50
N GLN A 127 7.10 -15.62 18.23
CA GLN A 127 5.78 -15.83 17.67
C GLN A 127 4.79 -14.87 18.31
N ALA A 128 4.22 -13.90 17.59
CA ALA A 128 3.17 -13.01 18.09
C ALA A 128 1.77 -13.54 17.74
N VAL A 129 0.73 -13.14 18.48
CA VAL A 129 -0.66 -13.53 18.21
C VAL A 129 -1.55 -12.29 18.15
N PHE A 130 -2.35 -12.18 17.10
CA PHE A 130 -3.35 -11.15 16.91
C PHE A 130 -4.75 -11.76 16.87
N SER A 131 -5.65 -11.30 17.73
CA SER A 131 -7.05 -11.76 17.76
C SER A 131 -8.00 -10.82 17.02
N LEU A 132 -8.76 -11.37 16.08
CA LEU A 132 -9.90 -10.71 15.44
C LEU A 132 -11.16 -10.94 16.29
N LYS A 133 -12.10 -9.98 16.33
CA LYS A 133 -13.36 -10.18 17.08
C LYS A 133 -14.29 -11.20 16.43
N GLY A 134 -14.03 -11.58 15.18
CA GLY A 134 -14.81 -12.52 14.39
C GLY A 134 -14.32 -12.53 12.95
N LYS A 135 -15.20 -12.91 12.01
CA LYS A 135 -14.88 -12.90 10.59
C LYS A 135 -14.49 -11.49 10.13
N PRO A 136 -13.37 -11.32 9.40
CA PRO A 136 -12.97 -10.02 8.88
C PRO A 136 -14.02 -9.48 7.91
N LEU A 137 -14.12 -8.16 7.82
CA LEU A 137 -15.03 -7.49 6.90
C LEU A 137 -14.67 -7.86 5.45
N ASN A 138 -15.66 -8.30 4.66
CA ASN A 138 -15.47 -8.46 3.23
C ASN A 138 -15.31 -7.09 2.57
N THR A 139 -14.14 -6.82 1.99
CA THR A 139 -13.81 -5.54 1.36
C THR A 139 -14.10 -5.49 -0.13
N TYR A 140 -14.54 -6.60 -0.74
CA TYR A 140 -14.87 -6.65 -2.16
C TYR A 140 -16.06 -5.73 -2.48
N GLY A 141 -15.86 -4.78 -3.40
CA GLY A 141 -16.86 -3.79 -3.78
C GLY A 141 -17.05 -2.62 -2.79
N LEU A 142 -16.34 -2.61 -1.66
CA LEU A 142 -16.41 -1.50 -0.70
C LEU A 142 -15.47 -0.36 -1.08
N THR A 143 -15.86 0.87 -0.73
CA THR A 143 -14.99 2.03 -0.90
C THR A 143 -13.81 1.97 0.08
N LYS A 144 -12.65 2.49 -0.34
CA LYS A 144 -11.44 2.55 0.51
C LYS A 144 -11.70 3.23 1.86
N LYS A 145 -12.64 4.17 1.91
CA LYS A 145 -13.06 4.85 3.15
C LYS A 145 -13.51 3.86 4.22
N ILE A 146 -14.41 2.95 3.88
CA ILE A 146 -14.96 1.96 4.82
C ILE A 146 -13.84 1.04 5.33
N VAL A 147 -12.92 0.65 4.43
CA VAL A 147 -11.77 -0.19 4.80
C VAL A 147 -10.84 0.52 5.79
N TYR A 148 -10.53 1.79 5.56
CA TYR A 148 -9.66 2.58 6.45
C TYR A 148 -10.35 3.04 7.74
N GLU A 149 -11.68 3.14 7.77
CA GLU A 149 -12.43 3.44 8.99
C GLU A 149 -12.51 2.22 9.93
N ASN A 150 -12.31 1.01 9.40
CA ASN A 150 -12.30 -0.20 10.19
C ASN A 150 -11.11 -0.23 11.16
N GLU A 151 -11.41 -0.31 12.45
CA GLU A 151 -10.41 -0.33 13.52
C GLU A 151 -9.52 -1.59 13.46
N GLU A 152 -10.08 -2.76 13.12
CA GLU A 152 -9.33 -4.01 13.09
C GLU A 152 -8.27 -4.01 11.98
N PHE A 153 -8.59 -3.48 10.80
CA PHE A 153 -7.62 -3.34 9.73
C PHE A 153 -6.52 -2.33 10.07
N ASN A 154 -6.85 -1.22 10.73
CA ASN A 154 -5.85 -0.25 11.18
C ASN A 154 -4.89 -0.86 12.21
N LEU A 155 -5.43 -1.60 13.19
CA LEU A 155 -4.63 -2.29 14.21
C LEU A 155 -3.75 -3.35 13.56
N LEU A 156 -4.30 -4.17 12.66
CA LEU A 156 -3.52 -5.20 11.95
C LEU A 156 -2.42 -4.58 11.09
N GLN A 157 -2.71 -3.48 10.39
CA GLN A 157 -1.73 -2.76 9.58
C GLN A 157 -0.57 -2.22 10.43
N SER A 158 -0.84 -1.70 11.63
CA SER A 158 0.23 -1.21 12.52
C SER A 158 1.20 -2.30 12.97
N VAL A 159 0.71 -3.55 13.08
CA VAL A 159 1.52 -4.68 13.55
C VAL A 159 2.26 -5.34 12.39
N ALA A 160 1.61 -5.47 11.22
CA ALA A 160 2.17 -6.16 10.06
C ALA A 160 3.51 -5.59 9.57
N PHE A 161 3.85 -4.34 9.90
CA PHE A 161 5.16 -3.75 9.55
C PHE A 161 6.34 -4.37 10.32
N PHE A 162 6.09 -4.96 11.49
CA PHE A 162 7.13 -5.51 12.38
C PHE A 162 7.41 -7.01 12.14
N TYR A 163 6.69 -7.64 11.21
CA TYR A 163 6.71 -9.09 11.01
C TYR A 163 6.85 -9.45 9.54
N GLN A 164 7.83 -10.32 9.22
CA GLN A 164 8.13 -10.74 7.86
C GLN A 164 7.04 -11.67 7.27
N PHE A 165 6.44 -12.51 8.12
CA PHE A 165 5.45 -13.50 7.71
C PHE A 165 4.20 -13.48 8.59
N VAL A 166 3.05 -13.40 7.91
CA VAL A 166 1.72 -13.60 8.51
C VAL A 166 1.33 -15.05 8.29
N LYS A 167 1.28 -15.86 9.36
CA LYS A 167 0.76 -17.23 9.31
C LYS A 167 -0.63 -17.26 9.93
N GLN A 168 -1.64 -17.54 9.14
CA GLN A 168 -3.00 -17.76 9.64
C GLN A 168 -3.13 -19.22 10.09
N VAL A 169 -3.52 -19.47 11.35
CA VAL A 169 -3.59 -20.83 11.88
C VAL A 169 -4.89 -21.05 12.68
N TYR A 170 -5.57 -22.14 12.31
CA TYR A 170 -6.77 -22.78 12.87
C TYR A 170 -8.16 -22.28 12.42
N ARG A 171 -8.92 -23.23 11.83
CA ARG A 171 -10.32 -23.20 11.37
C ARG A 171 -10.71 -22.02 10.48
N CYS A 172 -10.21 -22.03 9.24
CA CYS A 172 -10.97 -21.79 8.00
C CYS A 172 -10.01 -21.56 6.83
N THR A 173 -10.49 -21.86 5.63
CA THR A 173 -9.89 -21.85 4.28
C THR A 173 -9.30 -20.52 3.82
N TYR A 174 -8.33 -19.93 4.54
CA TYR A 174 -7.79 -18.62 4.19
C TYR A 174 -6.27 -18.55 4.26
N ALA A 175 -5.66 -17.94 3.24
CA ALA A 175 -4.25 -17.57 3.21
C ALA A 175 -4.16 -16.05 2.98
N ALA A 176 -3.66 -15.31 3.97
CA ALA A 176 -3.37 -13.89 3.83
C ALA A 176 -1.94 -13.72 3.28
N VAL A 177 -1.81 -13.23 2.04
CA VAL A 177 -0.51 -12.88 1.46
C VAL A 177 -0.32 -11.37 1.60
N TYR A 178 0.70 -10.98 2.36
CA TYR A 178 1.11 -9.58 2.47
C TYR A 178 1.96 -9.21 1.26
N LYS A 179 1.43 -8.36 0.36
CA LYS A 179 2.25 -7.64 -0.64
C LYS A 179 2.26 -6.17 -0.24
N ASN A 180 3.40 -5.51 -0.47
CA ASN A 180 3.77 -4.13 -0.11
C ASN A 180 2.76 -2.99 -0.40
N THR A 181 1.54 -3.27 -0.82
CA THR A 181 0.49 -2.29 -1.16
C THR A 181 -0.87 -2.52 -0.47
N GLY A 182 -1.03 -3.56 0.36
CA GLY A 182 -2.23 -3.75 1.17
C GLY A 182 -2.49 -5.20 1.56
N ILE A 183 -3.28 -5.38 2.63
CA ILE A 183 -3.75 -6.70 3.07
C ILE A 183 -4.89 -7.11 2.16
N THR A 184 -4.70 -8.17 1.37
CA THR A 184 -5.76 -8.75 0.54
C THR A 184 -6.20 -10.07 1.17
N PHE A 185 -7.41 -10.09 1.70
CA PHE A 185 -8.06 -11.33 2.15
C PHE A 185 -8.73 -11.96 0.92
N ASN A 186 -8.15 -13.02 0.38
CA ASN A 186 -8.79 -13.80 -0.67
C ASN A 186 -9.71 -14.83 -0.02
N TYR A 187 -11.00 -14.73 -0.31
CA TYR A 187 -11.99 -15.75 0.01
C TYR A 187 -11.95 -16.82 -1.10
N ARG A 188 -11.84 -18.09 -0.72
CA ARG A 188 -12.30 -19.21 -1.55
C ARG A 188 -13.64 -19.67 -1.03
#